data_AF-X1S6E9-F1
#
_entry.id   AF-X1S6E9-F1
#
_cell.length_a   1.000
_cell.length_b   1.000
_cell.length_c   1.000
_cell.angle_alpha   90.00
_cell.angle_beta   90.00
_cell.angle_gamma   90.00
#
_symmetry.space_group_name_H-M   'P 1'
#
loop_
_entity.id
_entity.type
_entity.pdbx_description
1 polymer ?
#
loop_
_entity_poly.entity_id
_entity_poly.type
_entity_poly.pdbx_seq_one_letter_code
_entity_poly.pdbx_strand_id
1 'polypeptide(L)'
;MRFLELAKRNLKETYRDPLALGFLLAFPLLFMVLFGAIFSGDTISSSPIGVIDDDDTPLSQAFVNEALSKVPALEVSNYDDTVTAMKDLKFGDLKAYIVIPQGFGEQVSQNWQGKETNIILDITYDESDLMLSEQLISIINAVTRSFAHIEMPVTINANPIHIETEITFIDYMGPGIIIFGLLILIPTSARIMVSDKEKGFMSRLLTTPTRPVDFISGYSLCLVVIAIIQI
;
A
#
# COMPACT_ATOMS: atom_id res chain seq x y z
N MET A 1 18.24 -41.23 11.67
CA MET A 1 16.88 -41.82 11.69
C MET A 1 16.04 -41.42 12.90
N ARG A 2 16.63 -41.10 14.08
CA ARG A 2 15.83 -40.72 15.27
C ARG A 2 15.23 -39.31 15.22
N PHE A 3 15.92 -38.35 14.60
CA PHE A 3 15.37 -37.01 14.42
C PHE A 3 14.10 -36.98 13.55
N LEU A 4 13.96 -37.91 12.58
CA LEU A 4 12.76 -38.05 11.75
C LEU A 4 11.55 -38.50 12.57
N GLU A 5 11.74 -39.42 13.51
CA GLU A 5 10.65 -39.86 14.40
C GLU A 5 10.21 -38.74 15.36
N LEU A 6 11.16 -37.95 15.85
CA LEU A 6 10.86 -36.74 16.65
C LEU A 6 10.11 -35.70 15.81
N ALA A 7 10.55 -35.44 14.59
CA ALA A 7 9.87 -34.51 13.67
C ALA A 7 8.45 -34.98 13.34
N LYS A 8 8.26 -36.27 13.02
CA LYS A 8 6.96 -36.87 12.74
C LYS A 8 6.01 -36.80 13.94
N ARG A 9 6.53 -37.01 15.15
CA ARG A 9 5.77 -36.85 16.40
C ARG A 9 5.31 -35.40 16.54
N ASN A 10 6.22 -34.44 16.42
CA ASN A 10 5.91 -33.01 16.58
C ASN A 10 4.90 -32.55 15.53
N LEU A 11 5.08 -32.96 14.26
CA LEU A 11 4.15 -32.62 13.19
C LEU A 11 2.76 -33.20 13.46
N LYS A 12 2.69 -34.43 13.98
CA LYS A 12 1.43 -35.07 14.38
C LYS A 12 0.79 -34.40 15.61
N GLU A 13 1.58 -33.87 16.53
CA GLU A 13 1.09 -33.11 17.68
C GLU A 13 0.50 -31.78 17.22
N THR A 14 1.22 -31.02 16.40
CA THR A 14 0.73 -29.78 15.79
C THR A 14 -0.52 -30.03 14.95
N TYR A 15 -0.53 -31.08 14.12
CA TYR A 15 -1.67 -31.42 13.27
C TYR A 15 -2.93 -31.81 14.07
N ARG A 16 -2.77 -32.29 15.31
CA ARG A 16 -3.88 -32.70 16.18
C ARG A 16 -4.34 -31.61 17.14
N ASP A 17 -3.66 -30.47 17.18
CA ASP A 17 -4.09 -29.29 17.92
C ASP A 17 -4.75 -28.31 16.93
N PRO A 18 -6.08 -28.38 16.75
CA PRO A 18 -6.79 -27.55 15.77
C PRO A 18 -6.70 -26.05 16.08
N LEU A 19 -6.52 -25.67 17.35
CA LEU A 19 -6.35 -24.28 17.75
C LEU A 19 -4.96 -23.79 17.36
N ALA A 20 -3.92 -24.58 17.60
CA ALA A 20 -2.56 -24.25 17.17
C ALA A 20 -2.46 -24.20 15.64
N LEU A 21 -3.00 -25.20 14.93
CA LEU A 21 -3.05 -25.22 13.47
C LEU A 21 -3.81 -24.02 12.89
N GLY A 22 -4.98 -23.73 13.44
CA GLY A 22 -5.79 -22.59 13.04
C GLY A 22 -5.04 -21.28 13.24
N PHE A 23 -4.43 -21.08 14.41
CA PHE A 23 -3.63 -19.88 14.65
C PHE A 23 -2.40 -19.79 13.74
N LEU A 24 -1.74 -20.92 13.46
CA LEU A 24 -0.52 -21.02 12.68
C LEU A 24 -0.73 -20.74 11.19
N LEU A 25 -1.82 -21.26 10.60
CA LEU A 25 -2.11 -21.15 9.18
C LEU A 25 -3.15 -20.07 8.87
N ALA A 26 -4.21 -19.96 9.68
CA ALA A 26 -5.29 -19.04 9.39
C ALA A 26 -4.96 -17.58 9.75
N PHE A 27 -4.14 -17.32 10.77
CA PHE A 27 -3.81 -15.95 11.17
C PHE A 27 -2.98 -15.19 10.12
N PRO A 28 -1.88 -15.74 9.56
CA PRO A 28 -1.14 -15.08 8.48
C PRO A 28 -2.02 -14.82 7.25
N LEU A 29 -2.86 -15.80 6.88
CA LEU A 29 -3.81 -15.64 5.77
C LEU A 29 -4.86 -14.58 6.08
N LEU A 30 -5.38 -14.53 7.30
CA LEU A 30 -6.31 -13.50 7.74
C LEU A 30 -5.66 -12.12 7.67
N PHE A 31 -4.40 -11.99 8.12
CA PHE A 31 -3.64 -10.75 7.99
C PHE A 31 -3.34 -10.39 6.54
N MET A 32 -3.09 -11.37 5.66
CA MET A 32 -2.93 -11.12 4.24
C MET A 32 -4.18 -10.52 3.63
N VAL A 33 -5.32 -11.12 3.96
CA VAL A 33 -6.64 -10.65 3.55
C VAL A 33 -6.94 -9.28 4.16
N LEU A 34 -6.58 -9.04 5.42
CA LEU A 34 -6.81 -7.78 6.12
C LEU A 34 -5.94 -6.63 5.58
N PHE A 35 -4.63 -6.85 5.43
CA PHE A 35 -3.72 -5.86 4.87
C PHE A 35 -4.04 -5.60 3.39
N GLY A 36 -4.31 -6.66 2.62
CA GLY A 36 -4.86 -6.53 1.28
C GLY A 36 -6.18 -5.76 1.24
N ALA A 37 -6.98 -5.77 2.32
CA ALA A 37 -8.22 -5.01 2.41
C ALA A 37 -8.07 -3.57 2.96
N ILE A 38 -6.99 -3.24 3.69
CA ILE A 38 -6.76 -1.90 4.28
C ILE A 38 -5.82 -1.06 3.40
N PHE A 39 -4.78 -1.68 2.88
CA PHE A 39 -3.65 -1.02 2.24
C PHE A 39 -3.60 -1.25 0.73
N SER A 40 -4.62 -1.86 0.15
CA SER A 40 -4.92 -1.69 -1.28
C SER A 40 -5.25 -0.23 -1.65
N GLY A 41 -4.76 0.75 -0.90
CA GLY A 41 -4.34 1.98 -1.53
C GLY A 41 -3.38 2.87 -0.70
N ASP A 42 -2.89 3.89 -1.41
CA ASP A 42 -1.88 4.95 -1.19
C ASP A 42 -2.08 6.05 -0.14
N THR A 43 -1.05 6.30 0.69
CA THR A 43 -1.03 7.50 1.55
C THR A 43 0.26 8.33 1.36
N ILE A 44 0.11 9.45 0.64
CA ILE A 44 0.79 10.76 0.76
C ILE A 44 2.33 10.79 0.61
N SER A 45 2.84 10.50 -0.58
CA SER A 45 4.10 11.13 -1.02
C SER A 45 3.78 12.48 -1.67
N SER A 46 4.67 13.47 -1.57
CA SER A 46 4.56 14.68 -2.41
C SER A 46 4.57 14.23 -3.86
N SER A 47 3.42 14.25 -4.51
CA SER A 47 3.30 13.74 -5.86
C SER A 47 3.76 14.82 -6.83
N PRO A 48 4.75 14.55 -7.71
CA PRO A 48 5.13 15.48 -8.75
C PRO A 48 3.94 15.65 -9.70
N ILE A 49 3.41 16.87 -9.72
CA ILE A 49 2.32 17.26 -10.59
C ILE A 49 2.78 18.35 -11.57
N GLY A 50 2.54 18.10 -12.85
CA GLY A 50 2.70 19.14 -13.88
C GLY A 50 1.50 20.09 -13.84
N VAL A 51 1.71 21.37 -14.10
CA VAL A 51 0.63 22.33 -14.29
C VAL A 51 0.87 23.10 -15.57
N ILE A 52 -0.16 23.15 -16.42
CA ILE A 52 -0.19 23.87 -17.69
C ILE A 52 -1.27 24.94 -17.54
N ASP A 53 -0.89 26.20 -17.73
CA ASP A 53 -1.79 27.35 -17.60
C ASP A 53 -2.09 27.96 -18.96
N ASP A 54 -3.24 27.62 -19.55
CA ASP A 54 -3.68 28.15 -20.83
C ASP A 54 -4.43 29.50 -20.70
N ASP A 55 -4.82 29.89 -19.47
CA ASP A 55 -5.58 31.12 -19.18
C ASP A 55 -4.67 32.36 -19.11
N ASP A 56 -3.43 32.19 -18.62
CA ASP A 56 -2.41 33.23 -18.44
C ASP A 56 -2.96 34.51 -17.77
N THR A 57 -3.79 34.32 -16.72
CA THR A 57 -4.33 35.42 -15.93
C THR A 57 -3.60 35.55 -14.59
N PRO A 58 -3.62 36.73 -13.96
CA PRO A 58 -3.07 36.87 -12.60
C PRO A 58 -3.73 35.94 -11.58
N LEU A 59 -4.98 35.52 -11.84
CA LEU A 59 -5.73 34.62 -10.98
C LEU A 59 -5.35 33.16 -11.18
N SER A 60 -5.10 32.71 -12.42
CA SER A 60 -4.57 31.38 -12.69
C SER A 60 -3.16 31.22 -12.09
N GLN A 61 -2.30 32.21 -12.27
CA GLN A 61 -0.96 32.23 -11.67
C GLN A 61 -1.00 32.24 -10.13
N ALA A 62 -1.95 32.95 -9.52
CA ALA A 62 -2.15 32.92 -8.08
C ALA A 62 -2.67 31.55 -7.60
N PHE A 63 -3.53 30.89 -8.37
CA PHE A 63 -3.98 29.53 -8.06
C PHE A 63 -2.81 28.53 -8.07
N VAL A 64 -1.92 28.61 -9.07
CA VAL A 64 -0.74 27.75 -9.15
C VAL A 64 0.26 28.04 -8.02
N ASN A 65 0.65 29.30 -7.85
CA ASN A 65 1.73 29.69 -6.94
C ASN A 65 1.29 29.78 -5.46
N GLU A 66 0.03 30.09 -5.19
CA GLU A 66 -0.45 30.33 -3.83
C GLU A 66 -1.43 29.28 -3.30
N ALA A 67 -2.13 28.55 -4.17
CA ALA A 67 -3.05 27.50 -3.75
C ALA A 67 -2.40 26.12 -3.90
N LEU A 68 -2.02 25.73 -5.11
CA LEU A 68 -1.45 24.40 -5.39
C LEU A 68 -0.04 24.23 -4.83
N SER A 69 0.85 25.20 -5.04
CA SER A 69 2.25 25.13 -4.58
C SER A 69 2.41 25.18 -3.05
N LYS A 70 1.37 25.56 -2.31
CA LYS A 70 1.36 25.55 -0.84
C LYS A 70 0.86 24.23 -0.25
N VAL A 71 0.38 23.30 -1.07
CA VAL A 71 -0.12 22.01 -0.60
C VAL A 71 1.07 21.11 -0.30
N PRO A 72 1.26 20.66 0.95
CA PRO A 72 2.42 19.84 1.31
C PRO A 72 2.51 18.48 0.60
N ALA A 73 1.41 18.03 -0.01
CA ALA A 73 1.29 16.76 -0.71
C ALA A 73 1.50 16.87 -2.23
N LEU A 74 1.78 18.06 -2.77
CA LEU A 74 1.96 18.30 -4.21
C LEU A 74 3.32 18.96 -4.48
N GLU A 75 4.04 18.47 -5.48
CA GLU A 75 5.22 19.14 -6.03
C GLU A 75 4.88 19.69 -7.41
N VAL A 76 4.65 21.00 -7.47
CA VAL A 76 4.13 21.67 -8.65
C VAL A 76 5.26 22.07 -9.57
N SER A 77 5.23 21.58 -10.81
CA SER A 77 6.13 21.99 -11.90
C SER A 77 5.33 22.61 -13.03
N ASN A 78 5.76 23.77 -13.53
CA ASN A 78 5.08 24.44 -14.63
C ASN A 78 5.56 23.86 -15.97
N TYR A 79 4.61 23.61 -16.86
CA TYR A 79 4.85 23.09 -18.21
C TYR A 79 4.23 24.01 -19.25
N ASP A 80 4.98 24.26 -20.32
CA ASP A 80 4.52 25.11 -21.43
C ASP A 80 3.63 24.36 -22.44
N ASP A 81 3.70 23.02 -22.46
CA ASP A 81 2.98 22.20 -23.44
C ASP A 81 2.57 20.82 -22.90
N THR A 82 1.37 20.40 -23.31
CA THR A 82 0.75 19.11 -22.98
C THR A 82 1.56 17.91 -23.46
N VAL A 83 2.28 18.02 -24.59
CA VAL A 83 3.07 16.92 -25.14
C VAL A 83 4.25 16.58 -24.23
N THR A 84 4.88 17.60 -23.65
CA THR A 84 6.02 17.40 -22.74
C THR A 84 5.56 16.84 -21.41
N ALA A 85 4.49 17.37 -20.82
CA ALA A 85 3.90 16.83 -19.59
C ALA A 85 3.42 15.38 -19.75
N MET A 86 2.79 15.04 -20.88
CA MET A 86 2.37 13.67 -21.21
C MET A 86 3.56 12.71 -21.31
N LYS A 87 4.68 13.17 -21.88
CA LYS A 87 5.89 12.37 -22.00
C LYS A 87 6.46 12.08 -20.60
N ASP A 88 6.62 13.11 -19.78
CA ASP A 88 7.18 13.00 -18.43
C ASP A 88 6.27 12.17 -17.50
N LEU A 89 4.95 12.25 -17.69
CA LEU A 89 3.99 11.35 -17.04
C LEU A 89 4.24 9.88 -17.44
N LYS A 90 4.40 9.58 -18.73
CA LYS A 90 4.68 8.21 -19.22
C LYS A 90 6.01 7.63 -18.75
N PHE A 91 7.02 8.46 -18.52
CA PHE A 91 8.31 8.04 -17.99
C PHE A 91 8.30 7.89 -16.46
N GLY A 92 7.21 8.27 -15.78
CA GLY A 92 7.06 8.21 -14.33
C GLY A 92 7.71 9.39 -13.59
N ASP A 93 8.17 10.41 -14.31
CA ASP A 93 8.74 11.65 -13.75
C ASP A 93 7.64 12.54 -13.14
N LEU A 94 6.41 12.44 -13.67
CA LEU A 94 5.19 13.00 -13.10
C LEU A 94 4.24 11.89 -12.68
N LYS A 95 3.42 12.15 -11.66
CA LYS A 95 2.29 11.30 -11.26
C LYS A 95 0.97 11.76 -11.87
N ALA A 96 0.86 13.06 -12.11
CA ALA A 96 -0.26 13.68 -12.82
C ALA A 96 0.17 15.00 -13.46
N TYR A 97 -0.65 15.54 -14.35
CA TYR A 97 -0.59 16.94 -14.74
C TYR A 97 -1.99 17.55 -14.84
N ILE A 98 -2.08 18.86 -14.58
CA ILE A 98 -3.32 19.64 -14.57
C ILE A 98 -3.25 20.67 -15.70
N VAL A 99 -4.32 20.82 -16.47
CA VAL A 99 -4.49 21.89 -17.46
C VAL A 99 -5.57 22.86 -16.95
N ILE A 100 -5.18 24.12 -16.83
CA ILE A 100 -6.07 25.22 -16.45
C ILE A 100 -6.56 25.87 -17.75
N PRO A 101 -7.85 25.74 -18.10
CA PRO A 101 -8.36 26.23 -19.39
C PRO A 101 -8.56 27.74 -19.40
N GLN A 102 -8.59 28.31 -20.60
CA GLN A 102 -8.96 29.71 -20.83
C GLN A 102 -10.35 30.03 -20.24
N GLY A 103 -10.44 31.13 -19.49
CA GLY A 103 -11.62 31.59 -18.79
C GLY A 103 -11.66 31.21 -17.30
N PHE A 104 -10.68 30.45 -16.78
CA PHE A 104 -10.62 30.05 -15.37
C PHE A 104 -10.63 31.25 -14.41
N GLY A 105 -9.76 32.25 -14.64
CA GLY A 105 -9.67 33.43 -13.79
C GLY A 105 -10.97 34.25 -13.78
N GLU A 106 -11.64 34.37 -14.93
CA GLU A 106 -12.93 35.05 -15.01
C GLU A 106 -14.01 34.28 -14.24
N GLN A 107 -14.06 32.95 -14.37
CA GLN A 107 -15.00 32.10 -13.66
C GLN A 107 -14.81 32.18 -12.13
N VAL A 108 -13.57 32.16 -11.64
CA VAL A 108 -13.24 32.33 -10.21
C VAL A 108 -13.66 33.72 -9.73
N SER A 109 -13.33 34.78 -10.49
CA SER A 109 -13.69 36.15 -10.12
C SER A 109 -15.20 36.37 -10.08
N GLN A 110 -15.96 35.80 -11.01
CA GLN A 110 -17.41 35.88 -11.01
C GLN A 110 -18.01 35.12 -9.82
N ASN A 111 -17.37 34.03 -9.41
CA ASN A 111 -17.79 33.26 -8.24
C ASN A 111 -17.63 34.04 -6.92
N TRP A 112 -16.49 34.70 -6.73
CA TRP A 112 -16.30 35.59 -5.57
C TRP A 112 -17.30 36.74 -5.50
N GLN A 113 -17.92 37.09 -6.63
CA GLN A 113 -19.00 38.09 -6.72
C GLN A 113 -20.40 37.48 -6.47
N GLY A 114 -20.48 36.20 -6.10
CA GLY A 114 -21.72 35.49 -5.77
C GLY A 114 -22.49 34.97 -6.99
N LYS A 115 -21.87 34.90 -8.18
CA LYS A 115 -22.47 34.25 -9.36
C LYS A 115 -22.02 32.80 -9.42
N GLU A 116 -22.97 31.88 -9.43
CA GLU A 116 -22.68 30.45 -9.56
C GLU A 116 -22.08 30.15 -10.95
N THR A 117 -20.79 29.87 -10.98
CA THR A 117 -20.03 29.47 -12.18
C THR A 117 -19.46 28.07 -11.99
N ASN A 118 -19.50 27.26 -13.04
CA ASN A 118 -18.87 25.94 -13.03
C ASN A 118 -17.40 26.10 -13.42
N ILE A 119 -16.50 25.93 -12.45
CA ILE A 119 -15.05 25.93 -12.70
C ILE A 119 -14.66 24.55 -13.21
N ILE A 120 -13.99 24.53 -14.36
CA ILE A 120 -13.55 23.30 -15.02
C ILE A 120 -12.01 23.25 -14.99
N LEU A 121 -11.47 22.11 -14.56
CA LEU A 121 -10.03 21.80 -14.59
C LEU A 121 -9.85 20.43 -15.22
N ASP A 122 -8.86 20.28 -16.09
CA ASP A 122 -8.57 18.99 -16.71
C ASP A 122 -7.35 18.36 -16.03
N ILE A 123 -7.45 17.12 -15.57
CA ILE A 123 -6.36 16.41 -14.88
C ILE A 123 -6.07 15.10 -15.62
N THR A 124 -4.79 14.85 -15.90
CA THR A 124 -4.33 13.61 -16.52
C THR A 124 -3.35 12.93 -15.56
N TYR A 125 -3.50 11.63 -15.31
CA TYR A 125 -2.68 10.89 -14.33
C TYR A 125 -2.45 9.45 -14.77
N ASP A 126 -1.51 8.78 -14.10
CA ASP A 126 -1.21 7.36 -14.29
C ASP A 126 -2.24 6.49 -13.57
N GLU A 127 -3.02 5.71 -14.32
CA GLU A 127 -4.04 4.82 -13.75
C GLU A 127 -3.47 3.56 -13.07
N SER A 128 -2.16 3.30 -13.15
CA SER A 128 -1.51 2.17 -12.46
C SER A 128 -1.43 2.35 -10.94
N ASP A 129 -1.63 3.59 -10.47
CA ASP A 129 -1.51 4.02 -9.08
C ASP A 129 -2.81 4.73 -8.63
N LEU A 130 -3.87 3.93 -8.43
CA LEU A 130 -5.25 4.39 -8.31
C LEU A 130 -5.53 5.22 -7.04
N MET A 131 -4.93 4.88 -5.90
CA MET A 131 -5.20 5.65 -4.68
C MET A 131 -4.36 6.93 -4.62
N LEU A 132 -3.19 7.01 -5.27
CA LEU A 132 -2.52 8.29 -5.50
C LEU A 132 -3.36 9.17 -6.41
N SER A 133 -3.94 8.60 -7.45
CA SER A 133 -4.77 9.35 -8.40
C SER A 133 -6.01 9.97 -7.76
N GLU A 134 -6.78 9.20 -6.99
CA GLU A 134 -7.95 9.68 -6.24
C GLU A 134 -7.57 10.66 -5.12
N GLN A 135 -6.44 10.41 -4.45
CA GLN A 135 -5.91 11.32 -3.46
C GLN A 135 -5.59 12.68 -4.10
N LEU A 136 -4.95 12.71 -5.27
CA LEU A 136 -4.60 13.93 -5.97
C LEU A 136 -5.83 14.71 -6.42
N ILE A 137 -6.82 14.04 -7.02
CA ILE A 137 -8.09 14.65 -7.41
C ILE A 137 -8.80 15.27 -6.20
N SER A 138 -8.83 14.57 -5.06
CA SER A 138 -9.45 15.05 -3.82
C SER A 138 -8.74 16.29 -3.27
N ILE A 139 -7.40 16.28 -3.26
CA ILE A 139 -6.58 17.40 -2.83
C ILE A 139 -6.80 18.61 -3.75
N ILE A 140 -6.73 18.42 -5.06
CA ILE A 140 -6.89 19.50 -6.05
C ILE A 140 -8.30 20.08 -5.97
N ASN A 141 -9.33 19.25 -5.79
CA ASN A 141 -10.69 19.69 -5.51
C ASN A 141 -10.77 20.55 -4.24
N ALA A 142 -10.20 20.07 -3.13
CA ALA A 142 -10.23 20.78 -1.85
C ALA A 142 -9.54 22.15 -1.95
N VAL A 143 -8.40 22.20 -2.64
CA VAL A 143 -7.62 23.42 -2.87
C VAL A 143 -8.35 24.39 -3.78
N THR A 144 -8.94 23.90 -4.87
CA THR A 144 -9.74 24.72 -5.79
C THR A 144 -10.95 25.32 -5.09
N ARG A 145 -11.67 24.54 -4.28
CA ARG A 145 -12.81 25.04 -3.49
C ARG A 145 -12.39 26.07 -2.46
N SER A 146 -11.30 25.80 -1.73
CA SER A 146 -10.77 26.72 -0.74
C SER A 146 -10.30 28.04 -1.37
N PHE A 147 -9.73 27.99 -2.58
CA PHE A 147 -9.27 29.16 -3.30
C PHE A 147 -10.44 29.96 -3.89
N ALA A 148 -11.37 29.28 -4.56
CA ALA A 148 -12.51 29.90 -5.22
C ALA A 148 -13.68 30.24 -4.28
N HIS A 149 -13.62 29.86 -2.99
CA HIS A 149 -14.68 30.05 -1.98
C HIS A 149 -16.04 29.45 -2.39
N ILE A 150 -16.03 28.24 -2.98
CA ILE A 150 -17.21 27.57 -3.54
C ILE A 150 -17.75 26.47 -2.60
N GLU A 151 -19.09 26.39 -2.44
CA GLU A 151 -19.76 25.33 -1.65
C GLU A 151 -20.26 24.11 -2.48
N MET A 152 -20.43 24.18 -3.82
CA MET A 152 -20.78 23.03 -4.72
C MET A 152 -20.34 23.24 -6.20
N PRO A 153 -20.19 22.17 -7.02
CA PRO A 153 -18.96 21.39 -7.26
C PRO A 153 -18.08 21.91 -8.43
N VAL A 154 -16.76 21.69 -8.32
CA VAL A 154 -15.78 21.82 -9.42
C VAL A 154 -15.92 20.59 -10.34
N THR A 155 -16.04 20.81 -11.65
CA THR A 155 -16.05 19.71 -12.62
C THR A 155 -14.60 19.42 -13.04
N ILE A 156 -14.02 18.35 -12.48
CA ILE A 156 -12.70 17.88 -12.92
C ILE A 156 -12.89 16.90 -14.07
N ASN A 157 -12.42 17.24 -15.27
CA ASN A 157 -12.36 16.25 -16.35
C ASN A 157 -11.06 15.45 -16.19
N ALA A 158 -11.18 14.24 -15.65
CA ALA A 158 -10.08 13.30 -15.51
C ALA A 158 -9.88 12.52 -16.81
N ASN A 159 -8.70 12.64 -17.44
CA ASN A 159 -8.31 11.85 -18.61
C ASN A 159 -7.24 10.84 -18.18
N PRO A 160 -7.60 9.58 -17.85
CA PRO A 160 -6.63 8.59 -17.39
C PRO A 160 -5.75 8.07 -18.54
N ILE A 161 -4.47 7.78 -18.27
CA ILE A 161 -3.59 7.06 -19.20
C ILE A 161 -2.99 5.81 -18.55
N HIS A 162 -2.97 4.70 -19.29
CA HIS A 162 -2.36 3.44 -18.87
C HIS A 162 -0.84 3.47 -19.08
N ILE A 163 -0.08 3.41 -17.97
CA ILE A 163 1.36 3.17 -17.97
C ILE A 163 1.59 1.71 -17.55
N GLU A 164 2.25 0.93 -18.39
CA GLU A 164 2.57 -0.47 -18.10
C GLU A 164 3.65 -0.56 -17.00
N THR A 165 3.25 -0.47 -15.73
CA THR A 165 3.98 -1.08 -14.61
C THR A 165 3.01 -1.82 -13.71
N GLU A 166 2.96 -3.15 -13.86
CA GLU A 166 2.09 -4.03 -13.07
C GLU A 166 2.81 -4.49 -11.80
N ILE A 167 2.81 -3.67 -10.75
CA ILE A 167 3.16 -4.12 -9.40
C ILE A 167 1.92 -3.97 -8.54
N THR A 168 1.26 -5.10 -8.25
CA THR A 168 0.09 -5.06 -7.37
C THR A 168 0.54 -4.83 -5.93
N PHE A 169 -0.33 -4.23 -5.11
CA PHE A 169 -0.11 -4.14 -3.66
C PHE A 169 0.26 -5.50 -3.04
N ILE A 170 -0.29 -6.59 -3.57
CA ILE A 170 0.00 -7.96 -3.13
C ILE A 170 1.40 -8.39 -3.56
N ASP A 171 1.90 -7.96 -4.72
CA ASP A 171 3.30 -8.19 -5.13
C ASP A 171 4.28 -7.40 -4.24
N TYR A 172 3.88 -6.21 -3.79
CA TYR A 172 4.69 -5.38 -2.91
C TYR A 172 4.67 -5.84 -1.44
N MET A 173 3.51 -6.21 -0.90
CA MET A 173 3.33 -6.55 0.52
C MET A 173 3.27 -8.05 0.82
N GLY A 174 3.02 -8.88 -0.18
CA GLY A 174 2.93 -10.35 -0.06
C GLY A 174 4.15 -10.96 0.66
N PRO A 175 5.40 -10.63 0.28
CA PRO A 175 6.58 -11.12 0.98
C PRO A 175 6.63 -10.72 2.46
N GLY A 176 6.19 -9.51 2.81
CA GLY A 176 6.16 -9.02 4.19
C GLY A 176 5.16 -9.79 5.06
N ILE A 177 4.00 -10.09 4.49
CA ILE A 177 2.95 -10.87 5.16
C ILE A 177 3.40 -12.32 5.37
N ILE A 178 4.11 -12.89 4.40
CA ILE A 178 4.71 -14.23 4.51
C ILE A 178 5.71 -14.28 5.68
N ILE A 179 6.61 -13.31 5.79
CA ILE A 179 7.59 -13.23 6.90
C ILE A 179 6.88 -13.06 8.25
N PHE A 180 5.86 -12.20 8.31
CA PHE A 180 5.04 -12.04 9.50
C PHE A 180 4.40 -13.36 9.93
N GLY A 181 3.92 -14.14 8.96
CA GLY A 181 3.46 -15.49 9.21
C GLY A 181 4.54 -16.39 9.80
N LEU A 182 5.75 -16.37 9.27
CA LEU A 182 6.87 -17.18 9.78
C LEU A 182 7.24 -16.82 11.23
N LEU A 183 7.05 -15.56 11.66
CA LEU A 183 7.30 -15.15 13.05
C LEU A 183 6.41 -15.89 14.06
N ILE A 184 5.21 -16.29 13.66
CA ILE A 184 4.28 -17.09 14.49
C ILE A 184 4.84 -18.48 14.82
N LEU A 185 5.83 -18.97 14.06
CA LEU A 185 6.52 -20.24 14.36
C LEU A 185 7.36 -20.16 15.64
N ILE A 186 7.83 -18.98 16.03
CA ILE A 186 8.66 -18.78 17.23
C ILE A 186 7.87 -19.10 18.52
N PRO A 187 6.72 -18.45 18.81
CA PRO A 187 5.93 -18.79 19.99
C PRO A 187 5.38 -20.23 19.92
N THR A 188 5.08 -20.74 18.72
CA THR A 188 4.66 -22.13 18.51
C THR A 188 5.75 -23.12 18.94
N SER A 189 6.99 -22.89 18.51
CA SER A 189 8.16 -23.68 18.90
C SER A 189 8.38 -23.65 20.41
N ALA A 190 8.34 -22.46 21.02
CA ALA A 190 8.48 -22.29 22.46
C ALA A 190 7.41 -23.07 23.22
N ARG A 191 6.15 -23.02 22.77
CA ARG A 191 5.03 -23.77 23.37
C ARG A 191 5.26 -25.28 23.31
N ILE A 192 5.69 -25.83 22.16
CA ILE A 192 5.98 -27.27 22.03
C ILE A 192 7.11 -27.65 23.00
N MET A 193 8.20 -26.88 23.05
CA MET A 193 9.34 -27.16 23.91
C MET A 193 8.99 -27.09 25.41
N VAL A 194 8.21 -26.09 25.81
CA VAL A 194 7.73 -25.95 27.20
C VAL A 194 6.79 -27.10 27.55
N SER A 195 5.84 -27.44 26.66
CA SER A 195 4.91 -28.55 26.89
C SER A 195 5.64 -29.88 27.05
N ASP A 196 6.67 -30.14 26.25
CA ASP A 196 7.51 -31.34 26.39
C ASP A 196 8.33 -31.36 27.69
N LYS A 197 8.76 -30.18 28.17
CA LYS A 197 9.44 -30.06 29.46
C LYS A 197 8.48 -30.36 30.62
N GLU A 198 7.26 -29.82 30.58
CA GLU A 198 6.22 -30.04 31.60
C GLU A 198 5.74 -31.49 31.64
N LYS A 199 5.58 -32.13 30.48
CA LYS A 199 5.19 -33.56 30.36
C LYS A 199 6.32 -34.52 30.79
N GLY A 200 7.48 -34.01 31.19
CA GLY A 200 8.65 -34.81 31.54
C GLY A 200 9.25 -35.59 30.36
N PHE A 201 8.90 -35.22 29.12
CA PHE A 201 9.41 -35.89 27.92
C PHE A 201 10.92 -35.72 27.81
N MET A 202 11.43 -34.52 28.14
CA MET A 202 12.88 -34.25 28.12
C MET A 202 13.66 -35.19 29.05
N SER A 203 13.15 -35.43 30.26
CA SER A 203 13.78 -36.34 31.24
C SER A 203 13.78 -37.79 30.75
N ARG A 204 12.73 -38.22 30.04
CA ARG A 204 12.66 -39.56 29.42
C ARG A 204 13.55 -39.68 28.19
N LEU A 205 13.79 -38.59 27.47
CA LEU A 205 14.63 -38.58 26.30
C LEU A 205 16.10 -38.84 26.66
N LEU A 206 16.55 -38.33 27.82
CA LEU A 206 17.90 -38.55 28.36
C LEU A 206 18.24 -40.01 28.66
N THR A 207 17.25 -40.88 28.84
CA THR A 207 17.47 -42.32 29.06
C THR A 207 17.54 -43.12 27.75
N THR A 208 17.35 -42.45 26.60
CA THR A 208 17.48 -43.03 25.26
C THR A 208 18.81 -42.62 24.63
N PRO A 209 19.34 -43.35 23.63
CA PRO A 209 20.63 -43.01 23.01
C PRO A 209 20.49 -41.86 21.97
N THR A 210 19.70 -40.83 22.27
CA THR A 210 19.47 -39.67 21.40
C THR A 210 20.51 -38.59 21.68
N ARG A 211 21.03 -37.95 20.63
CA ARG A 211 21.99 -36.85 20.78
C ARG A 211 21.25 -35.50 20.84
N PRO A 212 21.83 -34.46 21.45
CA PRO A 212 21.25 -33.11 21.43
C PRO A 212 20.97 -32.58 20.01
N VAL A 213 21.83 -32.93 19.05
CA VAL A 213 21.65 -32.56 17.64
C VAL A 213 20.42 -33.24 17.01
N ASP A 214 20.13 -34.50 17.39
CA ASP A 214 18.92 -35.19 16.92
C ASP A 214 17.65 -34.51 17.43
N PHE A 215 17.70 -33.98 18.66
CA PHE A 215 16.61 -33.23 19.26
C PHE A 215 16.39 -31.91 18.52
N ILE A 216 17.42 -31.08 18.39
CA ILE A 216 17.31 -29.78 17.71
C ILE A 216 16.85 -29.97 16.26
N SER A 217 17.46 -30.90 15.53
CA SER A 217 17.11 -31.18 14.13
C SER A 217 15.68 -31.67 13.97
N GLY A 218 15.17 -32.47 14.91
CA GLY A 218 13.79 -32.96 14.88
C GLY A 218 12.76 -31.84 15.04
N TYR A 219 13.03 -30.87 15.92
CA TYR A 219 12.15 -29.71 16.11
C TYR A 219 12.25 -28.74 14.94
N SER A 220 13.47 -28.43 14.49
CA SER A 220 13.70 -27.57 13.34
C SER A 220 13.06 -28.13 12.07
N LEU A 221 13.18 -29.43 11.81
CA LEU A 221 12.57 -30.05 10.62
C LEU A 221 11.04 -29.93 10.64
N CYS A 222 10.42 -30.10 11.80
CA CYS A 222 8.97 -29.91 11.95
C CYS A 222 8.56 -28.47 11.57
N LEU A 223 9.29 -27.47 12.08
CA LEU A 223 8.99 -26.06 11.81
C LEU A 223 9.24 -25.69 10.34
N VAL A 224 10.28 -26.26 9.71
CA VAL A 224 10.57 -26.04 8.28
C VAL A 224 9.44 -26.60 7.41
N VAL A 225 8.93 -27.80 7.72
CA VAL A 225 7.79 -28.38 6.98
C VAL A 225 6.56 -27.49 7.11
N ILE A 226 6.30 -26.96 8.30
CA ILE A 226 5.19 -26.02 8.53
C ILE A 226 5.41 -24.72 7.75
N ALA A 227 6.61 -24.16 7.78
CA ALA A 227 6.96 -22.95 7.05
C ALA A 227 6.74 -23.12 5.54
N ILE A 228 7.11 -24.26 4.97
CA ILE A 228 6.89 -24.57 3.55
C ILE A 228 5.39 -24.70 3.23
N ILE A 229 4.58 -25.21 4.16
CA ILE A 229 3.12 -25.30 3.98
C ILE A 229 2.45 -23.92 4.07
N GLN A 230 3.06 -23.00 4.80
CA GLN A 230 2.53 -21.68 5.09
C GLN A 230 2.75 -20.67 3.97
N ILE A 231 3.84 -20.83 3.21
CA ILE A 231 4.18 -20.05 2.01
C ILE A 231 3.37 -20.58 0.84
#